data_AF-A0A4V1IS51-F1
#
_entry.id   AF-A0A4V1IS51-F1
#
_cell.length_a   1.000
_cell.length_b   1.000
_cell.length_c   1.000
_cell.angle_alpha   90.00
_cell.angle_beta   90.00
_cell.angle_gamma   90.00
#
_symmetry.space_group_name_H-M   'P 1'
#
loop_
_entity.id
_entity.type
_entity.pdbx_description
1 polymer ?
#
loop_
_entity_poly.entity_id
_entity_poly.type
_entity_poly.pdbx_seq_one_letter_code
_entity_poly.pdbx_strand_id
1 'polypeptide(L)'
;MSDTEQAPPGDQVPKKPEKMAPISRAARAGLQFPVGRIHRYMKQRTQSNVRVGAKAAVYAAAILEYLTAEVLELAGNASKDLKVKRITPRHLQLAIRGDEELDRLIRATIAGGGVIPHIHKTLHGKTKAKKGAKET
;
A
#
# COMPACT_ATOMS: atom_id res chain seq x y z
N MET A 1 -69.26 -38.70 -19.43
CA MET A 1 -68.49 -38.34 -18.23
C MET A 1 -67.05 -38.70 -18.54
N SER A 2 -66.25 -37.70 -18.90
CA SER A 2 -64.84 -37.86 -19.26
C SER A 2 -64.00 -37.55 -18.03
N ASP A 3 -63.43 -38.60 -17.44
CA ASP A 3 -62.50 -38.51 -16.32
C ASP A 3 -61.23 -37.78 -16.78
N THR A 4 -61.03 -36.57 -16.28
CA THR A 4 -59.78 -35.84 -16.44
C THR A 4 -58.79 -36.37 -15.41
N GLU A 5 -57.88 -37.23 -15.85
CA GLU A 5 -56.78 -37.76 -15.05
C GLU A 5 -55.83 -36.62 -14.66
N GLN A 6 -55.83 -36.26 -13.37
CA GLN A 6 -54.97 -35.23 -12.82
C GLN A 6 -53.58 -35.81 -12.56
N ALA A 7 -52.58 -35.31 -13.28
CA ALA A 7 -51.18 -35.72 -13.14
C ALA A 7 -50.68 -35.52 -11.69
N PRO A 8 -49.85 -36.44 -11.16
CA PRO A 8 -49.37 -36.36 -9.79
C PRO A 8 -48.46 -35.14 -9.56
N PRO A 9 -48.41 -34.59 -8.33
CA PRO A 9 -47.54 -33.48 -8.01
C PRO A 9 -46.08 -33.91 -8.22
N GLY A 10 -45.38 -33.21 -9.12
CA GLY A 10 -43.98 -33.51 -9.41
C GLY A 10 -43.13 -33.40 -8.15
N ASP A 11 -42.36 -34.45 -7.87
CA ASP A 11 -41.33 -34.45 -6.84
C ASP A 11 -40.43 -33.23 -7.02
N GLN A 12 -40.47 -32.31 -6.06
CA GLN A 12 -39.51 -31.21 -6.00
C GLN A 12 -38.14 -31.81 -5.65
N VAL A 13 -37.33 -32.05 -6.68
CA VAL A 13 -35.95 -32.46 -6.53
C VAL A 13 -35.23 -31.44 -5.63
N PRO A 14 -34.62 -31.85 -4.51
CA PRO A 14 -33.96 -30.92 -3.60
C PRO A 14 -32.82 -30.21 -4.35
N LYS A 15 -32.94 -28.88 -4.44
CA LYS A 15 -31.93 -28.02 -5.07
C LYS A 15 -30.61 -28.19 -4.32
N LYS A 16 -29.59 -28.78 -4.97
CA LYS A 16 -28.24 -28.95 -4.39
C LYS A 16 -27.74 -27.61 -3.86
N PRO A 17 -27.12 -27.56 -2.67
CA PRO A 17 -26.59 -26.31 -2.12
C PRO A 17 -25.55 -25.74 -3.09
N GLU A 18 -25.74 -24.49 -3.50
CA GLU A 18 -24.79 -23.75 -4.32
C GLU A 18 -23.44 -23.69 -3.58
N LYS A 19 -22.39 -24.25 -4.18
CA LYS A 19 -21.04 -24.19 -3.62
C LYS A 19 -20.58 -22.73 -3.66
N MET A 20 -20.44 -22.11 -2.48
CA MET A 20 -19.87 -20.77 -2.35
C MET A 20 -18.47 -20.73 -2.98
N ALA A 21 -18.20 -19.67 -3.76
CA ALA A 21 -16.91 -19.48 -4.39
C ALA A 21 -15.77 -19.46 -3.34
N PRO A 22 -14.61 -20.07 -3.62
CA PRO A 22 -13.52 -20.12 -2.67
C PRO A 22 -12.98 -18.72 -2.37
N ILE A 23 -13.14 -18.26 -1.13
CA ILE A 23 -12.60 -16.98 -0.67
C ILE A 23 -11.07 -17.02 -0.72
N SER A 24 -10.46 -15.99 -1.31
CA SER A 24 -9.01 -15.88 -1.43
C SER A 24 -8.34 -15.75 -0.05
N ARG A 25 -7.07 -16.17 0.07
CA ARG A 25 -6.30 -16.03 1.32
C ARG A 25 -6.12 -14.56 1.74
N ALA A 26 -6.05 -13.63 0.79
CA ALA A 26 -5.96 -12.20 1.07
C ALA A 26 -7.27 -11.68 1.64
N ALA A 27 -8.41 -12.00 1.00
CA ALA A 27 -9.74 -11.61 1.48
C ALA A 27 -10.05 -12.20 2.87
N ARG A 28 -9.70 -13.46 3.13
CA ARG A 28 -9.83 -14.08 4.47
C ARG A 28 -9.00 -13.39 5.55
N ALA A 29 -7.87 -12.78 5.18
CA ALA A 29 -6.98 -12.09 6.10
C ALA A 29 -7.28 -10.58 6.22
N GLY A 30 -8.24 -10.06 5.44
CA GLY A 30 -8.54 -8.62 5.41
C GLY A 30 -7.44 -7.76 4.77
N LEU A 31 -6.61 -8.33 3.88
CA LEU A 31 -5.48 -7.66 3.26
C LEU A 31 -5.76 -7.33 1.79
N GLN A 32 -5.34 -6.15 1.33
CA GLN A 32 -5.29 -5.79 -0.09
C GLN A 32 -4.12 -6.48 -0.80
N PHE A 33 -3.01 -6.70 -0.10
CA PHE A 33 -1.83 -7.31 -0.66
C PHE A 33 -2.02 -8.82 -0.95
N PRO A 34 -1.41 -9.32 -2.03
CA PRO A 34 -1.69 -10.67 -2.55
C PRO A 34 -0.95 -11.76 -1.75
N VAL A 35 -1.51 -12.20 -0.62
CA VAL A 35 -0.97 -13.27 0.25
C VAL A 35 -0.55 -14.52 -0.54
N GLY A 36 -1.33 -14.91 -1.54
CA GLY A 36 -1.05 -16.09 -2.35
C GLY A 36 0.23 -15.97 -3.19
N ARG A 37 0.44 -14.80 -3.78
CA ARG A 37 1.62 -14.47 -4.60
C ARG A 37 2.86 -14.37 -3.73
N ILE A 38 2.74 -13.73 -2.57
CA ILE A 38 3.83 -13.59 -1.60
C ILE A 38 4.27 -14.97 -1.10
N HIS A 39 3.33 -15.86 -0.75
CA HIS A 39 3.67 -17.23 -0.34
C HIS A 39 4.46 -17.97 -1.44
N ARG A 40 4.06 -17.84 -2.71
CA ARG A 40 4.78 -18.44 -3.84
C ARG A 40 6.22 -17.89 -3.93
N TYR A 41 6.39 -16.57 -3.83
CA TYR A 41 7.73 -15.96 -3.86
C TYR A 41 8.61 -16.41 -2.69
N MET A 42 8.06 -16.54 -1.49
CA MET A 42 8.79 -17.08 -0.35
C MET A 42 9.31 -18.49 -0.64
N LYS A 43 8.45 -19.39 -1.15
CA LYS A 43 8.87 -20.76 -1.49
C LYS A 43 9.91 -20.83 -2.62
N GLN A 44 9.91 -19.87 -3.54
CA GLN A 44 10.91 -19.80 -4.61
C GLN A 44 12.27 -19.26 -4.13
N ARG A 45 12.32 -18.62 -2.96
CA ARG A 45 13.52 -18.00 -2.39
C ARG A 45 14.12 -18.79 -1.23
N THR A 46 13.44 -19.82 -0.72
CA THR A 46 14.01 -20.67 0.34
C THR A 46 15.12 -21.56 -0.20
N GLN A 47 16.20 -21.68 0.55
CA GLN A 47 17.26 -22.65 0.27
C GLN A 47 16.81 -24.05 0.66
N SER A 48 17.35 -25.07 -0.02
CA SER A 48 17.17 -26.48 0.33
C SER A 48 15.71 -26.93 0.49
N ASN A 49 14.79 -26.29 -0.25
CA ASN A 49 13.36 -26.61 -0.25
C ASN A 49 12.69 -26.57 1.15
N VAL A 50 13.18 -25.68 2.04
CA VAL A 50 12.60 -25.50 3.37
C VAL A 50 11.12 -25.10 3.27
N ARG A 51 10.29 -25.70 4.14
CA ARG A 51 8.85 -25.45 4.20
C ARG A 51 8.58 -24.02 4.66
N VAL A 52 7.68 -23.33 3.96
CA VAL A 52 7.16 -22.02 4.37
C VAL A 52 5.78 -22.21 5.01
N GLY A 53 5.62 -21.72 6.23
CA GLY A 53 4.34 -21.76 6.94
C GLY A 53 3.30 -20.84 6.29
N ALA A 54 2.04 -21.28 6.26
CA ALA A 54 0.96 -20.51 5.62
C ALA A 54 0.76 -19.12 6.26
N LYS A 55 0.92 -19.00 7.58
CA LYS A 55 0.80 -17.73 8.32
C LYS A 55 1.96 -16.78 8.04
N ALA A 56 3.15 -17.28 7.70
CA ALA A 56 4.31 -16.43 7.41
C ALA A 56 4.04 -15.50 6.22
N ALA A 57 3.36 -16.00 5.18
CA ALA A 57 2.97 -15.19 4.03
C ALA A 57 1.89 -14.15 4.35
N VAL A 58 1.02 -14.41 5.34
CA VAL A 58 0.02 -13.44 5.81
C VAL A 58 0.72 -12.30 6.54
N TYR A 59 1.63 -12.62 7.47
CA TYR A 59 2.44 -11.63 8.17
C TYR A 59 3.27 -10.77 7.22
N ALA A 60 3.98 -11.39 6.28
CA ALA A 60 4.77 -10.66 5.30
C ALA A 60 3.89 -9.74 4.43
N ALA A 61 2.70 -10.21 4.01
CA ALA A 61 1.77 -9.38 3.26
C ALA A 61 1.28 -8.17 4.06
N ALA A 62 0.92 -8.37 5.32
CA ALA A 62 0.47 -7.29 6.20
C ALA A 62 1.56 -6.22 6.42
N ILE A 63 2.80 -6.64 6.65
CA ILE A 63 3.93 -5.70 6.83
C ILE A 63 4.18 -4.90 5.55
N LEU A 64 4.18 -5.55 4.39
CA LEU A 64 4.38 -4.88 3.10
C LEU A 64 3.23 -3.90 2.78
N GLU A 65 2.00 -4.28 3.11
CA GLU A 65 0.82 -3.42 2.96
C GLU A 65 0.90 -2.19 3.87
N TYR A 66 1.25 -2.39 5.14
CA TYR A 66 1.44 -1.32 6.11
C TYR A 66 2.50 -0.31 5.66
N LEU A 67 3.72 -0.78 5.33
CA LEU A 67 4.79 0.10 4.87
C LEU A 67 4.43 0.85 3.58
N THR A 68 3.67 0.20 2.68
CA THR A 68 3.21 0.85 1.45
C THR A 68 2.19 1.95 1.78
N ALA A 69 1.26 1.68 2.69
CA ALA A 69 0.27 2.66 3.13
C ALA A 69 0.93 3.88 3.78
N GLU A 70 1.88 3.66 4.69
CA GLU A 70 2.64 4.73 5.38
C GLU A 70 3.33 5.68 4.40
N VAL A 71 4.09 5.11 3.44
CA VAL A 71 4.79 5.92 2.41
C VAL A 71 3.78 6.67 1.53
N LEU A 72 2.66 6.04 1.16
CA LEU A 72 1.64 6.68 0.32
C LEU A 72 0.88 7.78 1.06
N GLU A 73 0.64 7.63 2.37
CA GLU A 73 0.00 8.65 3.19
C GLU A 73 0.87 9.91 3.26
N LEU A 74 2.14 9.77 3.64
CA LEU A 74 3.07 10.90 3.74
C LEU A 74 3.33 11.54 2.37
N ALA A 75 3.50 10.75 1.31
CA ALA A 75 3.68 11.28 -0.04
C ALA A 75 2.39 11.94 -0.57
N GLY A 76 1.22 11.43 -0.16
CA GLY A 76 -0.08 12.04 -0.43
C GLY A 76 -0.22 13.41 0.24
N ASN A 77 0.23 13.54 1.49
CA ASN A 77 0.27 14.82 2.21
C ASN A 77 1.21 15.80 1.53
N ALA A 78 2.44 15.39 1.18
CA ALA A 78 3.37 16.23 0.42
C ALA A 78 2.81 16.68 -0.94
N SER A 79 2.05 15.82 -1.63
CA SER A 79 1.35 16.18 -2.87
C SER A 79 0.28 17.26 -2.64
N LYS A 80 -0.50 17.14 -1.57
CA LYS A 80 -1.53 18.12 -1.20
C LYS A 80 -0.93 19.47 -0.82
N ASP A 81 0.19 19.49 -0.10
CA ASP A 81 0.90 20.72 0.28
C ASP A 81 1.37 21.51 -0.95
N LEU A 82 1.78 20.80 -2.00
CA LEU A 82 2.14 21.38 -3.29
C LEU A 82 0.93 21.63 -4.21
N LYS A 83 -0.29 21.46 -3.71
CA LYS A 83 -1.57 21.70 -4.40
C LYS A 83 -1.73 20.90 -5.70
N VAL A 84 -1.14 19.70 -5.75
CA VAL A 84 -1.23 18.79 -6.90
C VAL A 84 -1.91 17.48 -6.50
N LYS A 85 -2.62 16.86 -7.44
CA LYS A 85 -3.46 15.68 -7.19
C LYS A 85 -2.74 14.34 -7.37
N ARG A 86 -1.57 14.33 -8.03
CA ARG A 86 -0.85 13.10 -8.39
C ARG A 86 0.48 13.03 -7.62
N ILE A 87 0.71 11.90 -6.96
CA ILE A 87 1.99 11.59 -6.35
C ILE A 87 3.07 11.47 -7.44
N THR A 88 4.19 12.16 -7.26
CA THR A 88 5.35 12.13 -8.16
C THR A 88 6.57 11.59 -7.39
N PRO A 89 7.68 11.21 -8.07
CA PRO A 89 8.91 10.83 -7.39
C PRO A 89 9.43 11.89 -6.41
N ARG A 90 9.17 13.19 -6.69
CA ARG A 90 9.50 14.28 -5.76
C ARG A 90 8.73 14.15 -4.44
N HIS A 91 7.44 13.82 -4.46
CA HIS A 91 6.66 13.67 -3.24
C HIS A 91 7.12 12.47 -2.41
N LEU A 92 7.50 11.36 -3.08
CA LEU A 92 8.10 10.21 -2.41
C LEU A 92 9.43 10.59 -1.74
N GLN A 93 10.28 11.36 -2.41
CA GLN A 93 11.53 11.84 -1.83
C GLN A 93 11.31 12.76 -0.62
N LEU A 94 10.37 13.70 -0.73
CA LEU A 94 10.05 14.61 0.37
C LEU A 94 9.49 13.87 1.58
N ALA A 95 8.59 12.92 1.36
CA ALA A 95 8.01 12.08 2.42
C ALA A 95 9.07 11.21 3.09
N ILE A 96 9.85 10.45 2.31
CA ILE A 96 10.82 9.50 2.86
C ILE A 96 11.97 10.21 3.58
N ARG A 97 12.48 11.33 3.06
CA ARG A 97 13.57 12.07 3.71
C ARG A 97 13.10 13.05 4.79
N GLY A 98 11.80 13.32 4.86
CA GLY A 98 11.19 14.11 5.91
C GLY A 98 10.81 13.30 7.15
N ASP A 99 10.78 11.97 7.03
CA ASP A 99 10.48 11.04 8.11
C ASP A 99 11.73 10.26 8.55
N GLU A 100 12.01 10.24 9.86
CA GLU A 100 13.25 9.66 10.39
C GLU A 100 13.31 8.13 10.21
N GLU A 101 12.19 7.44 10.39
CA GLU A 101 12.14 5.98 10.32
C GLU A 101 12.25 5.50 8.88
N LEU A 102 11.55 6.15 7.96
CA LEU A 102 11.62 5.87 6.53
C LEU A 102 12.97 6.26 5.93
N ASP A 103 13.59 7.37 6.35
CA ASP A 103 14.93 7.75 5.88
C ASP A 103 15.97 6.69 6.27
N ARG A 104 15.87 6.17 7.50
CA ARG A 104 16.75 5.13 8.02
C ARG A 104 16.53 3.78 7.32
N LEU A 105 15.27 3.43 7.05
CA LEU A 105 14.89 2.19 6.38
C LEU A 105 15.23 2.20 4.88
N ILE A 106 14.95 3.31 4.19
CA ILE A 106 15.03 3.40 2.73
C ILE A 106 16.29 4.17 2.32
N ARG A 107 17.40 3.45 2.19
CA ARG A 107 18.68 4.01 1.67
C ARG A 107 18.79 4.03 0.15
N ALA A 108 17.81 3.48 -0.56
CA ALA A 108 17.79 3.45 -2.02
C ALA A 108 17.64 4.85 -2.63
N THR A 109 18.27 5.07 -3.80
CA THR A 109 18.10 6.30 -4.58
C THR A 109 16.72 6.33 -5.25
N ILE A 110 15.99 7.43 -5.06
CA ILE A 110 14.71 7.66 -5.73
C ILE A 110 14.95 8.43 -7.03
N ALA A 111 14.88 7.74 -8.15
CA ALA A 111 15.03 8.34 -9.47
C ALA A 111 14.00 9.45 -9.69
N GLY A 112 14.45 10.64 -10.09
CA GLY A 112 13.59 11.82 -10.27
C GLY A 112 13.12 12.50 -8.98
N GLY A 113 13.62 12.11 -7.81
CA GLY A 113 13.20 12.67 -6.52
C GLY A 113 13.87 13.99 -6.11
N GLY A 114 15.07 14.28 -6.61
CA GLY A 114 15.88 15.42 -6.16
C GLY A 114 16.31 15.29 -4.69
N VAL A 115 16.52 16.42 -4.00
CA VAL A 115 16.98 16.46 -2.60
C VAL A 115 16.13 17.37 -1.71
N ILE A 116 16.17 17.18 -0.40
CA ILE A 116 15.54 18.13 0.54
C ILE A 116 16.26 19.48 0.42
N PRO A 117 15.55 20.61 0.22
CA PRO A 117 16.19 21.91 0.15
C PRO A 117 16.93 22.23 1.46
N HIS A 118 18.25 22.37 1.38
CA HIS A 118 19.08 22.71 2.52
C HIS A 118 20.29 23.52 2.06
N ILE A 119 20.49 24.71 2.65
CA ILE A 119 21.66 25.55 2.42
C ILE A 119 22.42 25.66 3.74
N HIS A 120 23.67 25.22 3.75
CA HIS A 120 24.50 25.30 4.95
C HIS A 120 24.64 26.75 5.42
N LYS A 121 24.60 26.98 6.74
CA LYS A 121 24.53 28.33 7.31
C LYS A 121 25.63 29.28 6.82
N THR A 122 26.83 28.75 6.59
CA THR A 122 28.00 29.51 6.11
C THR A 122 27.85 30.04 4.68
N LEU A 123 26.95 29.47 3.88
CA LEU A 123 26.72 29.86 2.50
C LEU A 123 25.64 30.94 2.36
N HIS A 124 24.97 31.32 3.46
CA HIS A 124 24.11 32.50 3.44
C HIS A 124 24.97 33.74 3.27
N GLY A 125 24.69 34.53 2.22
CA GLY A 125 25.31 35.84 2.07
C GLY A 125 25.05 36.70 3.31
N LYS A 126 26.03 37.50 3.74
CA LYS A 126 25.82 38.53 4.75
C LYS A 126 24.80 39.53 4.20
N THR A 127 23.52 39.35 4.51
CA THR A 127 22.51 40.36 4.26
C THR A 127 22.88 41.56 5.14
N LYS A 128 23.39 42.64 4.52
CA LYS A 128 23.37 43.95 5.17
C LYS A 128 21.91 44.21 5.52
N ALA A 129 21.60 44.20 6.81
CA ALA A 129 20.28 44.54 7.32
C ALA A 129 19.83 45.86 6.66
N LYS A 130 18.63 45.87 6.07
CA LYS A 130 17.98 47.12 5.65
C LYS A 130 17.83 47.99 6.90
N LYS A 131 18.74 48.96 7.08
CA LYS A 131 18.49 50.14 7.91
C LYS A 131 17.53 51.05 7.15
N GLY A 132 16.41 51.39 7.81
CA GLY A 132 15.43 52.38 7.37
C GLY A 132 14.06 51.75 7.09
N ALA A 133 12.93 52.31 7.54
CA ALA A 133 12.66 53.51 8.30
C ALA A 133 11.18 53.46 8.75
N LYS A 134 10.88 53.84 10.00
CA LYS A 134 9.78 54.74 10.37
C LYS A 134 9.71 54.90 11.90
N GLU A 135 10.38 55.93 12.38
CA GLU A 135 9.80 56.81 13.40
C GLU A 135 9.02 57.88 12.65
N THR A 136 7.74 58.03 13.02
CA THR A 136 6.86 59.22 13.11
C THR A 136 5.42 58.73 13.01
#